data_AF-A0A7V4IWF4-F1
#
_entry.id   AF-A0A7V4IWF4-F1
#
_cell.length_a   1.000
_cell.length_b   1.000
_cell.length_c   1.000
_cell.angle_alpha   90.00
_cell.angle_beta   90.00
_cell.angle_gamma   90.00
#
_symmetry.space_group_name_H-M   'P 1'
#
loop_
_entity.id
_entity.type
_entity.pdbx_description
1 polymer ?
#
loop_
_entity_poly.entity_id
_entity_poly.type
_entity_poly.pdbx_seq_one_letter_code
_entity_poly.pdbx_strand_id
1 'polypeptide(L)'
;SAIADEILARTVDALQKRKDALLANPEATDGAQTADFSNLGSDWERRLRELVESGLSVWRSAQEEFLSKMASWKNGAEDAYRAGDDEWRKAYEKLALARESWQKELEQEINKGIEQWQKRDQELSKELEELARKARERKVTADELKGGTFTISNQGGIGGAHFTPIVNKPEVAILGLGRGALQPAVRGNALEPRLLMPLGLSYDHRVIDGGSAARFIVDLVQAFETFKEQDVKTPLSQ
;
A
#
# COMPACT_ATOMS: atom_id res chain seq x y z
N SER A 1 42.20 -22.09 -18.41
CA SER A 1 43.08 -21.63 -19.51
C SER A 1 44.51 -21.33 -19.08
N ALA A 2 44.97 -21.54 -17.84
CA ALA A 2 46.41 -21.38 -17.52
C ALA A 2 47.25 -22.66 -17.76
N ILE A 3 46.68 -23.84 -17.45
CA ILE A 3 47.39 -25.13 -17.55
C ILE A 3 47.63 -25.54 -19.01
N ALA A 4 46.68 -25.26 -19.91
CA ALA A 4 46.81 -25.56 -21.33
C ALA A 4 47.93 -24.74 -21.99
N ASP A 5 48.03 -23.45 -21.63
CA ASP A 5 49.06 -22.55 -22.15
C ASP A 5 50.46 -22.95 -21.66
N GLU A 6 50.57 -23.45 -20.41
CA GLU A 6 51.83 -23.94 -19.85
C GLU A 6 52.33 -25.22 -20.53
N ILE A 7 51.42 -26.16 -20.84
CA ILE A 7 51.78 -27.40 -21.56
C ILE A 7 52.22 -27.08 -23.00
N LEU A 8 51.54 -26.15 -23.67
CA LEU A 8 51.90 -25.72 -25.02
C LEU A 8 53.28 -25.07 -25.03
N ALA A 9 53.57 -24.18 -24.07
CA ALA A 9 54.85 -23.50 -23.95
C ALA A 9 56.02 -24.47 -23.74
N ARG A 10 55.88 -25.47 -22.86
CA ARG A 10 56.91 -26.48 -22.61
C ARG A 10 57.17 -27.37 -23.83
N THR A 11 56.13 -27.68 -24.59
CA THR A 11 56.23 -28.52 -25.79
C THR A 11 56.97 -27.78 -26.92
N VAL A 12 56.66 -26.50 -27.12
CA VAL A 12 57.34 -25.65 -28.11
C VAL A 12 58.82 -25.48 -27.76
N ASP A 13 59.16 -25.22 -26.49
CA ASP A 13 60.57 -25.08 -26.05
C ASP A 13 61.39 -26.35 -26.29
N ALA A 14 60.82 -27.52 -26.02
CA ALA A 14 61.48 -28.81 -26.24
C ALA A 14 61.76 -29.08 -27.73
N LEU A 15 60.81 -28.73 -28.61
CA LEU A 15 60.97 -28.87 -30.07
C LEU A 15 62.02 -27.89 -30.61
N GLN A 16 62.06 -26.67 -30.09
CA GLN A 16 63.04 -25.64 -30.47
C GLN A 16 64.47 -26.10 -30.16
N LYS A 17 64.71 -26.60 -28.93
CA LYS A 17 66.03 -27.14 -28.52
C LYS A 17 66.49 -28.31 -29.39
N ARG A 18 65.56 -29.17 -29.81
CA ARG A 18 65.86 -30.31 -30.69
C ARG A 18 66.25 -29.84 -32.10
N LYS A 19 65.56 -28.83 -32.63
CA LYS A 19 65.87 -28.20 -33.92
C LYS A 19 67.25 -27.54 -33.89
N ASP A 20 67.56 -26.80 -32.83
CA ASP A 20 68.83 -26.08 -32.70
C ASP A 20 70.02 -27.04 -32.58
N ALA A 21 69.84 -28.17 -31.87
CA ALA A 21 70.84 -29.22 -31.78
C ALA A 21 71.14 -29.90 -33.14
N LEU A 22 70.14 -30.04 -34.01
CA LEU A 22 70.30 -30.60 -35.36
C LEU A 22 70.99 -29.61 -36.32
N LEU A 23 70.74 -28.31 -36.16
CA LEU A 23 71.38 -27.26 -36.97
C LEU A 23 72.84 -27.03 -36.57
N ALA A 24 73.21 -27.25 -35.30
CA ALA A 24 74.56 -27.03 -34.79
C ALA A 24 75.57 -28.14 -35.17
N ASN A 25 75.10 -29.31 -35.61
CA ASN A 25 75.97 -30.40 -36.04
C ASN A 25 75.39 -31.11 -37.28
N PRO A 26 75.55 -30.53 -38.49
CA PRO A 26 74.92 -31.03 -39.70
C PRO A 26 75.37 -32.45 -40.07
N GLU A 27 76.63 -32.81 -39.78
CA GLU A 27 77.24 -34.10 -40.08
C GLU A 27 77.10 -35.15 -38.96
N ALA A 28 76.49 -34.80 -37.81
CA ALA A 28 76.01 -35.80 -36.85
C ALA A 28 74.81 -36.63 -37.40
N THR A 29 74.48 -36.43 -38.67
CA THR A 29 73.56 -37.27 -39.43
C THR A 29 74.23 -38.46 -40.13
N ASP A 30 75.56 -38.57 -40.15
CA ASP A 30 76.28 -39.72 -40.78
C ASP A 30 76.72 -40.79 -39.76
N GLY A 31 76.37 -40.59 -38.49
CA GLY A 31 76.42 -41.59 -37.42
C GLY A 31 75.02 -42.03 -36.96
N ALA A 32 73.99 -41.76 -37.77
CA ALA A 32 72.78 -42.53 -37.64
C ALA A 32 73.20 -43.99 -37.97
N GLN A 33 73.30 -44.83 -36.93
CA GLN A 33 72.63 -46.12 -37.09
C GLN A 33 71.33 -45.76 -37.81
N THR A 34 71.07 -46.38 -38.95
CA THR A 34 69.68 -46.57 -39.32
C THR A 34 69.10 -47.26 -38.11
N ALA A 35 68.63 -46.48 -37.12
CA ALA A 35 67.65 -46.94 -36.18
C ALA A 35 66.66 -47.60 -37.10
N ASP A 36 66.44 -48.89 -36.91
CA ASP A 36 65.59 -49.64 -37.79
C ASP A 36 64.21 -48.96 -37.73
N PHE A 37 63.98 -48.03 -38.66
CA PHE A 37 62.78 -47.21 -38.70
C PHE A 37 61.63 -48.01 -39.29
N SER A 38 61.88 -49.26 -39.74
CA SER A 38 60.85 -50.20 -40.14
C SER A 38 59.87 -50.49 -38.99
N ASN A 39 60.30 -50.24 -37.74
CA ASN A 39 59.46 -50.32 -36.54
C ASN A 39 59.28 -48.98 -35.79
N LEU A 40 59.89 -47.87 -36.25
CA LEU A 40 59.65 -46.56 -35.62
C LEU A 40 58.29 -45.99 -36.01
N GLY A 41 57.82 -46.20 -37.24
CA GLY A 41 56.48 -45.76 -37.67
C GLY A 41 55.37 -46.22 -36.71
N SER A 42 55.52 -47.39 -36.08
CA SER A 42 54.51 -47.93 -35.16
C SER A 42 54.68 -47.47 -33.70
N ASP A 43 55.90 -47.30 -33.17
CA ASP A 43 56.10 -47.03 -31.73
C ASP A 43 55.89 -45.55 -31.34
N TRP A 44 56.39 -44.59 -32.13
CA TRP A 44 56.18 -43.17 -31.79
C TRP A 44 54.73 -42.74 -32.04
N GLU A 45 54.08 -43.29 -33.08
CA GLU A 45 52.65 -43.08 -33.34
C GLU A 45 51.78 -43.66 -32.22
N ARG A 46 52.12 -44.86 -31.72
CA ARG A 46 51.47 -45.45 -30.55
C ARG A 46 51.60 -44.55 -29.32
N ARG A 47 52.80 -44.09 -28.99
CA ARG A 47 53.03 -43.22 -27.82
C ARG A 47 52.34 -41.86 -27.94
N LEU A 48 52.34 -41.25 -29.13
CA LEU A 48 51.63 -40.00 -29.37
C LEU A 48 50.11 -40.20 -29.23
N ARG A 49 49.57 -41.28 -29.78
CA ARG A 49 48.17 -41.66 -29.63
C ARG A 49 47.81 -41.86 -28.16
N GLU A 50 48.60 -42.62 -27.41
CA GLU A 50 48.39 -42.84 -25.97
C GLU A 50 48.40 -41.52 -25.18
N LEU A 51 49.31 -40.61 -25.50
CA LEU A 51 49.42 -39.31 -24.84
C LEU A 51 48.24 -38.38 -25.19
N VAL A 52 47.81 -38.36 -26.45
CA VAL A 52 46.63 -37.60 -26.90
C VAL A 52 45.35 -38.19 -26.30
N GLU A 53 45.19 -39.52 -26.32
CA GLU A 53 44.03 -40.20 -25.75
C GLU A 53 43.97 -40.04 -24.21
N SER A 54 45.12 -40.05 -23.54
CA SER A 54 45.23 -39.74 -22.11
C SER A 54 44.88 -38.27 -21.81
N GLY A 55 45.35 -37.32 -22.63
CA GLY A 55 44.96 -35.92 -22.49
C GLY A 55 43.46 -35.73 -22.71
N LEU A 56 42.91 -36.32 -23.77
CA LEU A 56 41.48 -36.24 -24.10
C LEU A 56 40.61 -36.91 -23.03
N SER A 57 41.08 -37.98 -22.37
CA SER A 57 40.32 -38.62 -21.29
C SER A 57 40.24 -37.74 -20.05
N VAL A 58 41.34 -37.07 -19.66
CA VAL A 58 41.34 -36.08 -18.57
C VAL A 58 40.37 -34.92 -18.87
N TRP A 59 40.38 -34.41 -20.11
CA TRP A 59 39.45 -33.37 -20.54
C TRP A 59 37.99 -33.84 -20.50
N ARG A 60 37.71 -35.07 -20.96
CA ARG A 60 36.36 -35.65 -20.91
C ARG A 60 35.87 -35.80 -19.47
N SER A 61 36.70 -36.33 -18.57
CA SER A 61 36.36 -36.46 -17.15
C SER A 61 36.10 -35.10 -16.49
N ALA A 62 36.92 -34.09 -16.78
CA ALA A 62 36.71 -32.73 -16.26
C ALA A 62 35.41 -32.10 -16.79
N GLN A 63 35.08 -32.33 -18.06
CA GLN A 63 33.82 -31.86 -18.65
C GLN A 63 32.61 -32.56 -18.02
N GLU A 64 32.66 -33.87 -17.82
CA GLU A 64 31.59 -34.64 -17.16
C GLU A 64 31.37 -34.16 -15.72
N GLU A 65 32.46 -33.93 -14.96
CA GLU A 65 32.38 -33.41 -13.60
C GLU A 65 31.76 -32.00 -13.56
N PHE A 66 32.17 -31.11 -14.49
CA PHE A 66 31.60 -29.77 -14.59
C PHE A 66 30.10 -29.81 -14.90
N LEU A 67 29.69 -30.61 -15.90
CA LEU A 67 28.28 -30.74 -16.27
C LEU A 67 27.45 -31.30 -15.13
N SER A 68 27.98 -32.29 -14.39
CA SER A 68 27.34 -32.86 -13.20
C SER A 68 27.14 -31.80 -12.10
N LYS A 69 28.19 -31.04 -11.77
CA LYS A 69 28.12 -29.96 -10.78
C LYS A 69 27.14 -28.86 -11.18
N MET A 70 27.14 -28.47 -12.45
CA MET A 70 26.21 -27.46 -12.97
C MET A 70 24.76 -27.95 -12.90
N ALA A 71 24.49 -29.21 -13.24
CA ALA A 71 23.15 -29.79 -13.11
C ALA A 71 22.67 -29.83 -11.66
N SER A 72 23.55 -30.24 -10.73
CA SER A 72 23.27 -30.23 -9.29
C SER A 72 22.95 -28.83 -8.77
N TRP A 73 23.75 -27.82 -9.16
CA TRP A 73 23.50 -26.43 -8.76
C TRP A 73 22.16 -25.91 -9.28
N LYS A 74 21.83 -26.17 -10.55
CA LYS A 74 20.56 -25.73 -11.15
C LYS A 74 19.36 -26.30 -10.41
N ASN A 75 19.37 -27.60 -10.12
CA ASN A 75 18.27 -28.25 -9.41
C ASN A 75 18.12 -27.68 -7.99
N GLY A 76 19.22 -27.51 -7.25
CA GLY A 76 19.16 -26.94 -5.90
C GLY A 76 18.65 -25.50 -5.88
N ALA A 77 19.00 -24.68 -6.88
CA ALA A 77 18.48 -23.32 -7.01
C ALA A 77 16.97 -23.30 -7.31
N GLU A 78 16.50 -24.20 -8.17
CA GLU A 78 15.07 -24.35 -8.49
C GLU A 78 14.26 -24.80 -7.26
N ASP A 79 14.76 -25.77 -6.51
CA ASP A 79 14.12 -26.26 -5.28
C ASP A 79 14.03 -25.16 -4.22
N ALA A 80 15.10 -24.38 -4.02
CA ALA A 80 15.11 -23.25 -3.10
C ALA A 80 14.11 -22.16 -3.49
N TYR A 81 13.99 -21.86 -4.80
CA TYR A 81 13.01 -20.90 -5.29
C TYR A 81 11.57 -21.38 -5.05
N ARG A 82 11.27 -22.65 -5.36
CA ARG A 82 9.94 -23.23 -5.12
C ARG A 82 9.56 -23.23 -3.64
N ALA A 83 10.50 -23.59 -2.76
CA ALA A 83 10.29 -23.53 -1.31
C ALA A 83 9.97 -22.11 -0.85
N GLY A 84 10.70 -21.11 -1.35
CA GLY A 84 10.43 -19.70 -1.07
C GLY A 84 9.06 -19.25 -1.56
N ASP A 85 8.67 -19.62 -2.79
CA ASP A 85 7.35 -19.29 -3.35
C ASP A 85 6.19 -19.90 -2.53
N ASP A 86 6.35 -21.15 -2.08
CA ASP A 86 5.36 -21.81 -1.22
C ASP A 86 5.25 -21.16 0.18
N GLU A 87 6.37 -20.73 0.78
CA GLU A 87 6.36 -19.97 2.03
C GLU A 87 5.68 -18.61 1.88
N TRP A 88 5.99 -17.90 0.78
CA TRP A 88 5.34 -16.64 0.43
C TRP A 88 3.84 -16.81 0.23
N ARG A 89 3.40 -17.86 -0.47
CA ARG A 89 1.99 -18.15 -0.69
C ARG A 89 1.25 -18.37 0.64
N LYS A 90 1.82 -19.17 1.54
CA LYS A 90 1.25 -19.39 2.89
C LYS A 90 1.16 -18.10 3.70
N ALA A 91 2.20 -17.28 3.66
CA ALA A 91 2.20 -15.99 4.36
C ALA A 91 1.13 -15.04 3.80
N TYR A 92 0.96 -15.02 2.47
CA TYR A 92 -0.05 -14.22 1.80
C TYR A 92 -1.46 -14.68 2.12
N GLU A 93 -1.72 -15.99 2.13
CA GLU A 93 -3.00 -16.57 2.55
C GLU A 93 -3.33 -16.23 4.01
N LYS A 94 -2.34 -16.35 4.91
CA LYS A 94 -2.52 -15.96 6.32
C LYS A 94 -2.86 -14.49 6.47
N LEU A 95 -2.20 -13.62 5.71
CA LEU A 95 -2.50 -12.18 5.70
C LEU A 95 -3.90 -11.90 5.17
N ALA A 96 -4.31 -12.58 4.09
CA ALA A 96 -5.64 -12.43 3.51
C ALA A 96 -6.74 -12.80 4.51
N LEU A 97 -6.59 -13.94 5.22
CA LEU A 97 -7.51 -14.36 6.27
C LEU A 97 -7.54 -13.37 7.44
N ALA A 98 -6.38 -12.87 7.87
CA ALA A 98 -6.31 -11.88 8.95
C ALA A 98 -7.00 -10.57 8.56
N ARG A 99 -6.81 -10.11 7.32
CA ARG A 99 -7.49 -8.92 6.78
C ARG A 99 -8.99 -9.11 6.72
N GLU A 100 -9.47 -10.28 6.29
CA GLU A 100 -10.91 -10.57 6.24
C GLU A 100 -11.52 -10.60 7.65
N SER A 101 -10.84 -11.20 8.63
CA SER A 101 -11.26 -11.16 10.04
C SER A 101 -11.35 -9.73 10.57
N TRP A 102 -10.27 -8.96 10.37
CA TRP A 102 -10.22 -7.57 10.82
C TRP A 102 -11.30 -6.70 10.17
N GLN A 103 -11.59 -6.91 8.88
CA GLN A 103 -12.66 -6.18 8.21
C GLN A 103 -14.03 -6.48 8.82
N LYS A 104 -14.32 -7.75 9.13
CA LYS A 104 -15.59 -8.14 9.78
C LYS A 104 -15.71 -7.55 11.18
N GLU A 105 -14.63 -7.57 11.96
CA GLU A 105 -14.59 -6.96 13.30
C GLU A 105 -14.83 -5.45 13.22
N LEU A 106 -14.19 -4.77 12.26
CA LEU A 106 -14.38 -3.34 12.03
C LEU A 106 -15.84 -3.01 11.65
N GLU A 107 -16.43 -3.77 10.73
CA GLU A 107 -17.83 -3.61 10.32
C GLU A 107 -18.79 -3.80 11.50
N GLN A 108 -18.53 -4.78 12.39
CA GLN A 108 -19.31 -5.00 13.60
C GLN A 108 -19.24 -3.81 14.57
N GLU A 109 -18.04 -3.29 14.84
CA GLU A 109 -17.89 -2.12 15.72
C GLU A 109 -18.50 -0.85 15.13
N ILE A 110 -18.40 -0.65 13.82
CA ILE A 110 -19.08 0.45 13.12
C ILE A 110 -20.59 0.34 13.29
N ASN A 111 -21.17 -0.83 13.03
CA ASN A 111 -22.62 -1.04 13.14
C ASN A 111 -23.12 -0.83 14.58
N LYS A 112 -22.39 -1.35 15.56
CA LYS A 112 -22.67 -1.11 16.98
C LYS A 112 -22.61 0.38 17.33
N GLY A 113 -21.65 1.12 16.78
CA GLY A 113 -21.57 2.58 16.92
C GLY A 113 -22.79 3.29 16.32
N ILE A 114 -23.23 2.87 15.14
CA ILE A 114 -24.44 3.40 14.47
C ILE A 114 -25.69 3.14 15.31
N GLU A 115 -25.87 1.93 15.83
CA GLU A 115 -27.02 1.58 16.68
C GLU A 115 -27.04 2.41 17.98
N GLN A 116 -25.88 2.58 18.62
CA GLN A 116 -25.77 3.42 19.81
C GLN A 116 -26.10 4.88 19.52
N TRP A 117 -25.63 5.40 18.38
CA TRP A 117 -25.95 6.75 17.93
C TRP A 117 -27.46 6.93 17.70
N GLN A 118 -28.10 6.02 16.96
CA GLN A 118 -29.54 6.07 16.70
C GLN A 118 -30.36 6.03 17.98
N LYS A 119 -29.98 5.16 18.93
CA LYS A 119 -30.64 5.10 20.24
C LYS A 119 -30.50 6.43 20.99
N ARG A 120 -29.29 7.00 21.02
CA ARG A 120 -29.03 8.29 21.66
C ARG A 120 -29.83 9.43 21.02
N ASP A 121 -29.91 9.45 19.70
CA ASP A 121 -30.67 10.45 18.95
C ASP A 121 -32.18 10.40 19.24
N GLN A 122 -32.74 9.18 19.33
CA GLN A 122 -34.13 8.98 19.74
C GLN A 122 -34.39 9.40 21.20
N GLU A 123 -33.47 9.06 22.10
CA GLU A 123 -33.53 9.50 23.51
C GLU A 123 -33.50 11.03 23.60
N LEU A 124 -32.55 11.67 22.90
CA LEU A 124 -32.42 13.12 22.84
C LEU A 124 -33.69 13.78 22.27
N SER A 125 -34.26 13.22 21.21
CA SER A 125 -35.50 13.71 20.61
C SER A 125 -36.67 13.67 21.61
N LYS A 126 -36.82 12.58 22.35
CA LYS A 126 -37.84 12.45 23.41
C LYS A 126 -37.60 13.42 24.56
N GLU A 127 -36.35 13.58 24.99
CA GLU A 127 -35.97 14.55 26.04
C GLU A 127 -36.31 15.97 25.62
N LEU A 128 -36.03 16.33 24.36
CA LEU A 128 -36.34 17.64 23.80
C LEU A 128 -37.86 17.90 23.73
N GLU A 129 -38.64 16.91 23.28
CA GLU A 129 -40.11 17.00 23.25
C GLU A 129 -40.70 17.20 24.65
N GLU A 130 -40.21 16.45 25.63
CA GLU A 130 -40.64 16.54 27.02
C GLU A 130 -40.27 17.89 27.64
N LEU A 131 -39.05 18.38 27.39
CA LEU A 131 -38.61 19.70 27.83
C LEU A 131 -39.46 20.80 27.19
N ALA A 132 -39.74 20.71 25.89
CA ALA A 132 -40.60 21.65 25.18
C ALA A 132 -42.05 21.63 25.71
N ARG A 133 -42.56 20.46 26.13
CA ARG A 133 -43.86 20.34 26.80
C ARG A 133 -43.84 21.01 28.19
N LYS A 134 -42.86 20.70 29.03
CA LYS A 134 -42.68 21.34 30.35
C LYS A 134 -42.55 22.85 30.23
N ALA A 135 -41.80 23.35 29.24
CA ALA A 135 -41.64 24.77 28.98
C ALA A 135 -42.99 25.44 28.63
N ARG A 136 -43.79 24.84 27.74
CA ARG A 136 -45.16 25.32 27.41
C ARG A 136 -46.09 25.31 28.62
N GLU A 137 -45.99 24.30 29.46
CA GLU A 137 -46.76 24.17 30.70
C GLU A 137 -46.20 25.04 31.85
N ARG A 138 -45.10 25.76 31.65
CA ARG A 138 -44.36 26.54 32.68
C ARG A 138 -43.92 25.70 33.89
N LYS A 139 -43.62 24.41 33.67
CA LYS A 139 -43.18 23.45 34.69
C LYS A 139 -41.70 23.10 34.60
N VAL A 140 -40.95 23.76 33.74
CA VAL A 140 -39.51 23.54 33.62
C VAL A 140 -38.81 24.06 34.88
N THR A 141 -37.92 23.26 35.43
CA THR A 141 -37.17 23.62 36.64
C THR A 141 -35.92 24.41 36.29
N ALA A 142 -35.40 25.17 37.26
CA ALA A 142 -34.17 25.92 37.08
C ALA A 142 -32.95 25.02 36.82
N ASP A 143 -32.95 23.79 37.32
CA ASP A 143 -31.85 22.85 37.09
C ASP A 143 -31.87 22.27 35.68
N GLU A 144 -33.06 22.07 35.08
CA GLU A 144 -33.22 21.66 33.68
C GLU A 144 -32.80 22.75 32.67
N LEU A 145 -32.67 23.99 33.12
CA LEU A 145 -32.22 25.13 32.29
C LEU A 145 -30.72 25.44 32.45
N LYS A 146 -29.99 24.73 33.33
CA LYS A 146 -28.56 24.96 33.58
C LYS A 146 -27.69 24.06 32.71
N GLY A 147 -26.44 24.48 32.50
CA GLY A 147 -25.41 23.65 31.88
C GLY A 147 -25.34 23.69 30.35
N GLY A 148 -26.11 24.58 29.71
CA GLY A 148 -25.96 24.85 28.27
C GLY A 148 -24.55 25.35 27.92
N THR A 149 -24.02 24.85 26.79
CA THR A 149 -22.73 25.26 26.24
C THR A 149 -22.86 26.08 24.96
N PHE A 150 -24.03 26.00 24.32
CA PHE A 150 -24.36 26.67 23.07
C PHE A 150 -25.88 26.78 22.94
N THR A 151 -26.36 27.93 22.48
CA THR A 151 -27.79 28.16 22.30
C THR A 151 -28.17 28.07 20.81
N ILE A 152 -29.28 27.38 20.52
CA ILE A 152 -29.96 27.44 19.22
C ILE A 152 -31.30 28.13 19.43
N SER A 153 -31.58 29.18 18.67
CA SER A 153 -32.81 29.95 18.73
C SER A 153 -33.52 29.90 17.38
N ASN A 154 -34.73 29.36 17.35
CA ASN A 154 -35.54 29.29 16.13
C ASN A 154 -36.65 30.36 16.16
N GLN A 155 -36.43 31.47 15.44
CA GLN A 155 -37.43 32.52 15.24
C GLN A 155 -38.29 32.28 13.99
N GLY A 156 -37.92 31.30 13.16
CA GLY A 156 -38.65 30.95 11.96
C GLY A 156 -40.09 30.50 12.24
N GLY A 157 -40.34 29.86 13.39
CA GLY A 157 -41.69 29.41 13.80
C GLY A 157 -42.71 30.53 13.98
N ILE A 158 -42.27 31.77 14.24
CA ILE A 158 -43.14 32.96 14.34
C ILE A 158 -43.02 33.87 13.11
N GLY A 159 -42.31 33.44 12.06
CA GLY A 159 -42.18 34.16 10.81
C GLY A 159 -41.01 35.15 10.72
N GLY A 160 -40.06 35.13 11.66
CA GLY A 160 -38.86 35.97 11.60
C GLY A 160 -37.95 35.61 10.42
N ALA A 161 -37.36 36.62 9.76
CA ALA A 161 -36.38 36.43 8.68
C ALA A 161 -34.94 36.43 9.27
N HIS A 162 -34.04 37.28 8.78
CA HIS A 162 -32.74 37.49 9.39
C HIS A 162 -32.87 38.19 10.75
N PHE A 163 -32.12 37.72 11.73
CA PHE A 163 -31.97 38.40 13.02
C PHE A 163 -30.57 38.15 13.59
N THR A 164 -30.14 39.04 14.47
CA THR A 164 -28.89 38.93 15.23
C THR A 164 -29.22 38.42 16.63
N PRO A 165 -29.03 37.12 16.92
CA PRO A 165 -29.30 36.58 18.24
C PRO A 165 -28.34 37.18 19.29
N ILE A 166 -28.78 37.27 20.55
CA ILE A 166 -27.95 37.75 21.65
C ILE A 166 -27.37 36.54 22.39
N VAL A 167 -26.05 36.50 22.56
CA VAL A 167 -25.36 35.40 23.26
C VAL A 167 -25.91 35.22 24.67
N ASN A 168 -26.30 33.99 25.00
CA ASN A 168 -26.82 33.63 26.31
C ASN A 168 -25.68 33.37 27.30
N LYS A 169 -25.29 34.37 28.09
CA LYS A 169 -24.17 34.23 29.05
C LYS A 169 -24.48 33.14 30.08
N PRO A 170 -23.51 32.26 30.44
CA PRO A 170 -22.07 32.36 30.19
C PRO A 170 -21.56 31.71 28.89
N GLU A 171 -22.44 31.29 27.97
CA GLU A 171 -22.03 30.73 26.68
C GLU A 171 -21.33 31.80 25.82
N VAL A 172 -20.62 31.33 24.79
CA VAL A 172 -19.78 32.19 23.92
C VAL A 172 -20.33 32.34 22.51
N ALA A 173 -21.38 31.61 22.14
CA ALA A 173 -22.00 31.69 20.83
C ALA A 173 -23.48 31.26 20.86
N ILE A 174 -24.24 31.77 19.90
CA ILE A 174 -25.65 31.44 19.68
C ILE A 174 -25.96 31.40 18.19
N LEU A 175 -26.66 30.35 17.75
CA LEU A 175 -27.15 30.19 16.38
C LEU A 175 -28.63 30.55 16.30
N GLY A 176 -28.95 31.51 15.45
CA GLY A 176 -30.31 31.91 15.08
C GLY A 176 -30.75 31.25 13.77
N LEU A 177 -31.94 30.64 13.79
CA LEU A 177 -32.61 30.07 12.62
C LEU A 177 -33.85 30.93 12.31
N GLY A 178 -33.88 31.56 11.13
CA GLY A 178 -35.08 32.24 10.65
C GLY A 178 -35.97 31.34 9.79
N ARG A 179 -37.03 31.91 9.22
CA ARG A 179 -38.03 31.18 8.43
C ARG A 179 -37.45 30.79 7.08
N GLY A 180 -37.50 29.49 6.79
CA GLY A 180 -37.29 28.98 5.43
C GLY A 180 -38.37 29.47 4.48
N ALA A 181 -37.99 30.00 3.32
CA ALA A 181 -38.92 30.45 2.28
C ALA A 181 -38.43 30.03 0.88
N LEU A 182 -39.37 29.71 -0.01
CA LEU A 182 -39.05 29.51 -1.42
C LEU A 182 -38.67 30.86 -2.05
N GLN A 183 -37.44 30.95 -2.53
CA GLN A 183 -36.86 32.14 -3.13
C GLN A 183 -36.15 31.76 -4.44
N PRO A 184 -36.14 32.67 -5.44
CA PRO A 184 -35.34 32.45 -6.64
C PRO A 184 -33.85 32.54 -6.30
N ALA A 185 -33.08 31.50 -6.63
CA ALA A 185 -31.64 31.44 -6.44
C ALA A 185 -30.94 31.15 -7.76
N VAL A 186 -29.77 31.75 -7.98
CA VAL A 186 -28.95 31.48 -9.16
C VAL A 186 -28.07 30.26 -8.86
N ARG A 187 -28.16 29.22 -9.69
CA ARG A 187 -27.29 28.03 -9.62
C ARG A 187 -26.70 27.75 -10.98
N GLY A 188 -25.37 27.76 -11.07
CA GLY A 188 -24.69 27.78 -12.37
C GLY A 188 -25.16 29.00 -13.18
N ASN A 189 -25.79 28.76 -14.33
CA ASN A 189 -26.33 29.80 -15.21
C ASN A 189 -27.87 29.84 -15.27
N ALA A 190 -28.57 29.23 -14.31
CA ALA A 190 -30.03 29.17 -14.27
C ALA A 190 -30.60 29.78 -12.98
N LEU A 191 -31.80 30.36 -13.09
CA LEU A 191 -32.60 30.81 -11.96
C LEU A 191 -33.54 29.67 -11.53
N GLU A 192 -33.40 29.18 -10.31
CA GLU A 192 -34.16 28.04 -9.78
C GLU A 192 -34.88 28.43 -8.47
N PRO A 193 -36.13 27.99 -8.25
CA PRO A 193 -36.78 28.16 -6.95
C PRO A 193 -36.11 27.24 -5.92
N ARG A 194 -35.65 27.80 -4.80
CA ARG A 194 -34.97 27.08 -3.73
C ARG A 194 -35.51 27.49 -2.37
N LEU A 195 -35.59 26.53 -1.46
CA LEU A 195 -35.89 26.81 -0.06
C LEU A 195 -34.62 27.37 0.59
N LEU A 196 -34.63 28.68 0.90
CA LEU A 196 -33.52 29.34 1.59
C LEU A 196 -33.92 29.62 3.04
N MET A 197 -33.01 29.32 3.97
CA MET A 197 -33.18 29.58 5.39
C MET A 197 -32.09 30.55 5.87
N PRO A 198 -32.45 31.72 6.40
CA PRO A 198 -31.47 32.65 6.94
C PRO A 198 -30.91 32.14 8.27
N LEU A 199 -29.58 32.14 8.37
CA LEU A 199 -28.83 31.80 9.58
C LEU A 199 -28.15 33.04 10.14
N GLY A 200 -28.14 33.20 11.46
CA GLY A 200 -27.42 34.26 12.16
C GLY A 200 -26.56 33.69 13.28
N LEU A 201 -25.24 33.78 13.18
CA LEU A 201 -24.34 33.40 14.26
C LEU A 201 -23.84 34.64 14.98
N SER A 202 -24.15 34.75 16.28
CA SER A 202 -23.51 35.72 17.16
C SER A 202 -22.55 35.00 18.08
N TYR A 203 -21.37 35.59 18.29
CA TYR A 203 -20.32 35.02 19.11
C TYR A 203 -19.54 36.10 19.86
N ASP A 204 -18.92 35.70 20.97
CA ASP A 204 -18.03 36.56 21.73
C ASP A 204 -16.65 36.60 21.06
N HIS A 205 -16.33 37.73 20.42
CA HIS A 205 -15.09 37.89 19.67
C HIS A 205 -13.82 37.90 20.56
N ARG A 206 -13.98 37.91 21.89
CA ARG A 206 -12.87 37.72 22.84
C ARG A 206 -12.41 36.26 22.92
N VAL A 207 -13.27 35.32 22.51
CA VAL A 207 -13.02 33.88 22.59
C VAL A 207 -12.97 33.25 21.20
N ILE A 208 -13.83 33.68 20.28
CA ILE A 208 -13.95 33.12 18.93
C ILE A 208 -13.54 34.17 17.90
N ASP A 209 -12.61 33.84 17.01
CA ASP A 209 -12.26 34.70 15.89
C ASP A 209 -13.22 34.54 14.70
N GLY A 210 -13.27 35.57 13.84
CA GLY A 210 -14.16 35.56 12.68
C GLY A 210 -13.88 34.46 11.64
N GLY A 211 -12.64 33.96 11.55
CA GLY A 211 -12.28 32.85 10.67
C GLY A 211 -12.91 31.53 11.13
N SER A 212 -12.80 31.24 12.43
CA SER A 212 -13.44 30.07 13.05
C SER A 212 -14.97 30.13 12.94
N ALA A 213 -15.56 31.30 13.21
CA ALA A 213 -17.01 31.50 13.08
C ALA A 213 -17.50 31.31 11.63
N ALA A 214 -16.77 31.84 10.65
CA ALA A 214 -17.11 31.69 9.23
C ALA A 214 -17.05 30.23 8.79
N ARG A 215 -15.98 29.50 9.16
CA ARG A 215 -15.85 28.06 8.85
C ARG A 215 -16.99 27.24 9.44
N PHE A 216 -17.32 27.47 10.71
CA PHE A 216 -18.45 26.80 11.35
C PHE A 216 -19.76 26.98 10.58
N ILE A 217 -20.06 28.20 10.11
CA ILE A 217 -21.29 28.44 9.33
C ILE A 217 -21.24 27.79 7.96
N VAL A 218 -20.09 27.83 7.28
CA VAL A 218 -19.91 27.16 5.98
C VAL A 218 -20.13 25.65 6.11
N ASP A 219 -19.51 25.02 7.11
CA ASP A 219 -19.63 23.59 7.38
C ASP A 219 -21.08 23.22 7.72
N LEU A 220 -21.76 24.05 8.52
CA LEU A 220 -23.17 23.85 8.87
C LEU A 220 -24.09 23.96 7.65
N VAL A 221 -23.89 24.96 6.79
CA VAL A 221 -24.65 25.10 5.54
C VAL A 221 -24.44 23.87 4.66
N GLN A 222 -23.21 23.41 4.50
CA GLN A 222 -22.91 22.21 3.73
C GLN A 222 -23.61 20.97 4.32
N ALA A 223 -23.62 20.81 5.64
CA ALA A 223 -24.34 19.73 6.30
C ALA A 223 -25.84 19.78 5.98
N PHE A 224 -26.49 20.95 6.05
CA PHE A 224 -27.90 21.09 5.70
C PHE A 224 -28.20 20.84 4.21
N GLU A 225 -27.32 21.24 3.30
CA GLU A 225 -27.52 21.07 1.86
C GLU A 225 -27.31 19.62 1.38
N THR A 226 -26.49 18.86 2.11
CA THR A 226 -26.15 17.46 1.76
C THR A 226 -27.02 16.43 2.48
N PHE A 227 -27.79 16.87 3.48
CA PHE A 227 -28.67 16.04 4.27
C PHE A 227 -29.81 15.45 3.43
N LYS A 228 -29.98 14.11 3.45
CA LYS A 228 -31.05 13.45 2.70
C LYS A 228 -32.22 13.14 3.64
N GLU A 229 -33.45 13.35 3.17
CA GLU A 229 -34.67 13.10 3.97
C GLU A 229 -34.77 11.64 4.47
N GLN A 230 -34.22 10.69 3.71
CA GLN A 230 -34.12 9.28 4.09
C GLN A 230 -33.29 9.05 5.37
N ASP A 231 -32.40 9.97 5.71
CA ASP A 231 -31.52 9.88 6.89
C ASP A 231 -32.27 10.28 8.19
N VAL A 232 -33.45 10.91 8.07
CA VAL A 232 -34.33 11.28 9.21
C VAL A 232 -35.42 10.24 9.46
N LYS A 233 -35.92 9.59 8.40
CA LYS A 233 -37.02 8.64 8.50
C LYS A 233 -36.55 7.34 9.13
N THR A 234 -36.43 7.33 10.45
CA THR A 234 -36.79 6.14 11.23
C THR A 234 -38.27 5.89 10.94
N PRO A 235 -38.72 4.68 10.55
CA PRO A 235 -40.15 4.41 10.49
C PRO A 235 -40.71 4.70 11.87
N LEU A 236 -41.53 5.75 11.98
CA LEU A 236 -42.42 5.92 13.12
C LEU A 236 -43.21 4.61 13.18
N SER A 237 -42.86 3.77 14.16
CA SER A 237 -43.49 2.48 14.38
C SER A 237 -45.01 2.68 14.39
N GLN A 238 -45.68 1.91 13.52
CA GLN A 238 -47.12 1.67 13.58
C GLN A 238 -47.55 1.20 14.97
#